data_AF-A0A1Y0MX04-F1
#
_entry.id   AF-A0A1Y0MX04-F1
#
_cell.length_a   1.000
_cell.length_b   1.000
_cell.length_c   1.000
_cell.angle_alpha   90.00
_cell.angle_beta   90.00
_cell.angle_gamma   90.00
#
_symmetry.space_group_name_H-M   'P 1'
#
loop_
_entity.id
_entity.type
_entity.pdbx_description
1 polymer ?
#
loop_
_entity_poly.entity_id
_entity_poly.type
_entity_poly.pdbx_seq_one_letter_code
_entity_poly.pdbx_strand_id
1 'polypeptide(L)'
;MRKILAKDLKLKFVETLNEIESFSYKDGNPFLIQIHEKEFFVFLKNISSAYFKKSPDITRVQLPFSEHFNEIFKAKIPFIILGYDVENDSMVSWNPGKIKDRLNAKNNVSLYSRHSLQSNFEKNKFNSGFLKNGEKIIIFSRTKLEQFFKILPELFEFNNYENNNKKNEVNESKLKLNPGKIVEVTDFKLLNTINPVIENNRVLEAVELCMKYYENEFKEMTFKDWFKIVNNLYKKSKFDK
;
A
#
# COMPACT_ATOMS: atom_id res chain seq x y z
N MET A 1 -3.90 -22.27 7.62
CA MET A 1 -4.73 -21.05 7.54
C MET A 1 -6.18 -21.38 7.79
N ARG A 2 -6.52 -21.39 9.07
CA ARG A 2 -7.87 -21.37 9.61
C ARG A 2 -8.66 -20.18 9.07
N LYS A 3 -9.96 -20.37 8.88
CA LYS A 3 -10.92 -19.32 8.53
C LYS A 3 -12.05 -19.31 9.55
N ILE A 4 -12.61 -18.13 9.78
CA ILE A 4 -13.87 -17.96 10.51
C ILE A 4 -14.97 -17.49 9.56
N LEU A 5 -16.23 -17.58 9.97
CA LEU A 5 -17.34 -17.11 9.15
C LEU A 5 -17.22 -15.60 8.93
N ALA A 6 -17.72 -15.11 7.80
CA ALA A 6 -17.68 -13.67 7.48
C ALA A 6 -18.39 -12.83 8.55
N LYS A 7 -19.48 -13.36 9.13
CA LYS A 7 -20.21 -12.73 10.24
C LYS A 7 -19.33 -12.61 11.50
N ASP A 8 -18.66 -13.70 11.89
CA ASP A 8 -17.78 -13.71 13.08
C ASP A 8 -16.59 -12.79 12.89
N LEU A 9 -16.04 -12.73 11.68
CA LEU A 9 -14.95 -11.81 11.33
C LEU A 9 -15.41 -10.35 11.45
N LYS A 10 -16.58 -10.01 10.89
CA LYS A 10 -17.15 -8.67 11.02
C LYS A 10 -17.40 -8.32 12.49
N LEU A 11 -17.94 -9.25 13.26
CA LEU A 11 -18.19 -9.07 14.69
C LEU A 11 -16.89 -8.78 15.45
N LYS A 12 -15.83 -9.56 15.25
CA LYS A 12 -14.51 -9.30 15.85
C LYS A 12 -13.95 -7.93 15.50
N PHE A 13 -14.10 -7.51 14.24
CA PHE A 13 -13.67 -6.18 13.78
C PHE A 13 -14.44 -5.07 14.51
N VAL A 14 -15.78 -5.17 14.52
CA VAL A 14 -16.68 -4.21 15.17
C VAL A 14 -16.39 -4.12 16.66
N GLU A 15 -16.31 -5.26 17.37
CA GLU A 15 -16.00 -5.30 18.80
C GLU A 15 -14.69 -4.58 19.15
N THR A 16 -13.68 -4.64 18.27
CA THR A 16 -12.39 -3.97 18.49
C THR A 16 -12.50 -2.45 18.43
N LEU A 17 -13.50 -1.92 17.72
CA LEU A 17 -13.71 -0.49 17.51
C LEU A 17 -14.89 0.05 18.33
N ASN A 18 -15.72 -0.82 18.90
CA ASN A 18 -16.95 -0.45 19.60
C ASN A 18 -16.71 0.33 20.90
N GLU A 19 -15.49 0.30 21.43
CA GLU A 19 -15.08 1.11 22.60
C GLU A 19 -14.85 2.59 22.22
N ILE A 20 -14.78 2.90 20.92
CA ILE A 20 -14.57 4.26 20.41
C ILE A 20 -15.93 4.93 20.27
N GLU A 21 -16.16 5.99 21.03
CA GLU A 21 -17.43 6.74 21.04
C GLU A 21 -17.86 7.24 19.63
N SER A 22 -16.88 7.62 18.80
CA SER A 22 -17.12 8.13 17.44
C SER A 22 -17.33 7.03 16.39
N PHE A 23 -17.22 5.75 16.77
CA PHE A 23 -17.34 4.65 15.82
C PHE A 23 -18.79 4.32 15.46
N SER A 24 -19.08 4.30 14.17
CA SER A 24 -20.32 3.75 13.64
C SER A 24 -20.07 3.01 12.33
N TYR A 25 -21.01 2.14 11.95
CA TYR A 25 -20.90 1.38 10.70
C TYR A 25 -22.27 1.06 10.11
N LYS A 26 -22.31 0.83 8.79
CA LYS A 26 -23.47 0.32 8.06
C LYS A 26 -23.30 -1.17 7.73
N ASP A 27 -24.39 -1.86 7.43
CA ASP A 27 -24.29 -3.24 6.97
C ASP A 27 -23.74 -3.37 5.55
N GLY A 28 -23.18 -4.55 5.24
CA GLY A 28 -22.51 -4.84 3.96
C GLY A 28 -21.10 -5.41 4.09
N ASN A 29 -20.52 -5.75 2.94
CA ASN A 29 -19.08 -5.98 2.74
C ASN A 29 -18.72 -5.74 1.26
N PRO A 30 -18.12 -4.60 0.90
CA PRO A 30 -17.65 -3.55 1.80
C PRO A 30 -18.75 -2.91 2.65
N PHE A 31 -18.37 -2.41 3.83
CA PHE A 31 -19.25 -1.61 4.66
C PHE A 31 -18.64 -0.25 4.92
N LEU A 32 -19.52 0.75 5.03
CA LEU A 32 -19.13 2.10 5.42
C LEU A 32 -18.94 2.14 6.93
N ILE A 33 -17.81 2.67 7.38
CA ILE A 33 -17.55 3.00 8.78
C ILE A 33 -17.28 4.49 8.91
N GLN A 34 -17.53 5.03 10.10
CA GLN A 34 -17.07 6.35 10.51
C GLN A 34 -16.28 6.21 11.80
N ILE A 35 -15.11 6.82 11.88
CA ILE A 35 -14.25 6.90 13.08
C ILE A 35 -13.66 8.31 13.11
N HIS A 36 -13.77 9.02 14.24
CA HIS A 36 -13.21 10.37 14.42
C HIS A 36 -13.62 11.32 13.27
N GLU A 37 -14.92 11.30 12.91
CA GLU A 37 -15.54 12.09 11.82
C GLU A 37 -15.02 11.78 10.41
N LYS A 38 -14.17 10.75 10.25
CA LYS A 38 -13.70 10.28 8.94
C LYS A 38 -14.42 9.03 8.52
N GLU A 39 -14.88 9.03 7.27
CA GLU A 39 -15.53 7.88 6.66
C GLU A 39 -14.54 7.00 5.91
N PHE A 40 -14.76 5.69 5.97
CA PHE A 40 -14.00 4.70 5.21
C PHE A 40 -14.93 3.61 4.71
N PHE A 41 -14.76 3.20 3.46
CA PHE A 41 -15.30 1.91 3.02
C PHE A 41 -14.31 0.81 3.36
N VAL A 42 -14.74 -0.20 4.09
CA VAL A 42 -13.90 -1.33 4.51
C VAL A 42 -14.38 -2.61 3.89
N PHE A 43 -13.53 -3.27 3.11
CA PHE A 43 -13.71 -4.65 2.69
C PHE A 43 -12.93 -5.58 3.61
N LEU A 44 -13.62 -6.49 4.28
CA LEU A 44 -13.03 -7.37 5.27
C LEU A 44 -13.12 -8.83 4.81
N LYS A 45 -12.00 -9.56 4.85
CA LYS A 45 -11.97 -10.97 4.44
C LYS A 45 -10.88 -11.77 5.14
N ASN A 46 -11.13 -13.05 5.38
CA ASN A 46 -10.10 -13.98 5.85
C ASN A 46 -8.97 -14.10 4.81
N ILE A 47 -7.73 -14.13 5.28
CA ILE A 47 -6.57 -14.51 4.48
C ILE A 47 -6.60 -16.02 4.23
N SER A 48 -6.09 -16.43 3.08
CA SER A 48 -5.98 -17.83 2.70
C SER A 48 -4.66 -18.10 2.01
N SER A 49 -4.21 -19.37 1.98
CA SER A 49 -3.07 -19.75 1.15
C SER A 49 -3.37 -19.47 -0.33
N ALA A 50 -2.35 -19.07 -1.08
CA ALA A 50 -2.42 -18.98 -2.53
C ALA A 50 -2.22 -20.34 -3.23
N TYR A 51 -1.97 -21.42 -2.46
CA TYR A 51 -1.80 -22.80 -2.94
C TYR A 51 -0.65 -23.01 -3.95
N PHE A 52 0.33 -22.11 -3.97
CA PHE A 52 1.52 -22.28 -4.79
C PHE A 52 2.46 -23.31 -4.16
N LYS A 53 2.55 -24.50 -4.77
CA LYS A 53 3.41 -25.61 -4.27
C LYS A 53 4.87 -25.19 -4.04
N LYS A 54 5.43 -24.37 -4.93
CA LYS A 54 6.82 -23.85 -4.83
C LYS A 54 6.97 -22.62 -3.94
N SER A 55 5.88 -22.09 -3.39
CA SER A 55 5.89 -20.87 -2.58
C SER A 55 4.78 -20.92 -1.52
N PRO A 56 4.88 -21.85 -0.54
CA PRO A 56 3.85 -22.07 0.47
C PRO A 56 3.61 -20.86 1.36
N ASP A 57 4.62 -19.97 1.47
CA ASP A 57 4.55 -18.72 2.21
C ASP A 57 3.59 -17.69 1.60
N ILE A 58 3.16 -17.87 0.34
CA ILE A 58 2.29 -16.92 -0.32
C ILE A 58 0.85 -17.10 0.16
N THR A 59 0.33 -16.04 0.75
CA THR A 59 -1.06 -15.92 1.18
C THR A 59 -1.77 -14.83 0.37
N ARG A 60 -3.09 -14.81 0.43
CA ARG A 60 -3.89 -13.84 -0.32
C ARG A 60 -5.28 -13.58 0.27
N VAL A 61 -5.82 -12.42 -0.08
CA VAL A 61 -7.25 -12.14 -0.13
C VAL A 61 -7.67 -12.15 -1.60
N GLN A 62 -8.82 -12.76 -1.89
CA GLN A 62 -9.42 -12.72 -3.22
C GLN A 62 -10.68 -11.88 -3.21
N LEU A 63 -10.81 -10.96 -4.16
CA LEU A 63 -12.00 -10.13 -4.34
C LEU A 63 -12.66 -10.52 -5.67
N PRO A 64 -13.93 -10.96 -5.66
CA PRO A 64 -14.66 -11.19 -6.90
C PRO A 64 -14.99 -9.86 -7.56
N PHE A 65 -15.29 -9.88 -8.86
CA PHE A 65 -15.92 -8.74 -9.53
C PHE A 65 -17.24 -8.37 -8.82
N SER A 66 -17.48 -7.08 -8.65
CA SER A 66 -18.75 -6.57 -8.13
C SER A 66 -19.01 -5.16 -8.65
N GLU A 67 -20.21 -4.93 -9.15
CA GLU A 67 -20.66 -3.60 -9.58
C GLU A 67 -20.71 -2.62 -8.41
N HIS A 68 -20.92 -3.11 -7.19
CA HIS A 68 -20.93 -2.29 -5.97
C HIS A 68 -19.59 -1.57 -5.73
N PHE A 69 -18.47 -2.13 -6.18
CA PHE A 69 -17.19 -1.42 -6.11
C PHE A 69 -17.17 -0.16 -6.99
N ASN A 70 -17.88 -0.16 -8.12
CA ASN A 70 -17.96 1.01 -9.01
C ASN A 70 -18.68 2.18 -8.33
N GLU A 71 -19.69 1.90 -7.51
CA GLU A 71 -20.40 2.91 -6.71
C GLU A 71 -19.49 3.48 -5.62
N ILE A 72 -18.79 2.61 -4.90
CA ILE A 72 -17.83 2.98 -3.85
C ILE A 72 -16.76 3.92 -4.39
N PHE A 73 -16.20 3.64 -5.57
CA PHE A 73 -15.16 4.49 -6.15
C PHE A 73 -15.65 5.87 -6.63
N LYS A 74 -16.96 6.05 -6.84
CA LYS A 74 -17.54 7.35 -7.17
C LYS A 74 -17.69 8.25 -5.94
N ALA A 75 -17.83 7.66 -4.76
CA ALA A 75 -18.09 8.38 -3.51
C ALA A 75 -16.89 9.20 -2.98
N LYS A 76 -15.68 9.04 -3.57
CA LYS A 76 -14.41 9.68 -3.13
C LYS A 76 -13.99 9.38 -1.67
N ILE A 77 -14.68 8.48 -0.99
CA ILE A 77 -14.33 7.97 0.34
C ILE A 77 -13.20 6.93 0.20
N PRO A 78 -12.17 6.94 1.08
CA PRO A 78 -11.10 5.95 1.03
C PRO A 78 -11.62 4.51 1.13
N PHE A 79 -11.14 3.64 0.23
CA PHE A 79 -11.51 2.24 0.17
C PHE A 79 -10.40 1.32 0.69
N ILE A 80 -10.61 0.76 1.87
CA ILE A 80 -9.62 0.00 2.63
C ILE A 80 -9.94 -1.49 2.52
N ILE A 81 -8.94 -2.28 2.14
CA ILE A 81 -9.05 -3.74 2.15
C ILE A 81 -8.26 -4.29 3.31
N LEU A 82 -8.92 -5.10 4.13
CA LEU A 82 -8.36 -5.74 5.30
C LEU A 82 -8.47 -7.26 5.21
N GLY A 83 -7.31 -7.92 5.22
CA GLY A 83 -7.16 -9.35 5.33
C GLY A 83 -6.92 -9.75 6.78
N TYR A 84 -7.67 -10.71 7.31
CA TYR A 84 -7.46 -11.23 8.65
C TYR A 84 -6.82 -12.63 8.65
N ASP A 85 -5.72 -12.79 9.37
CA ASP A 85 -5.14 -14.09 9.71
C ASP A 85 -5.62 -14.52 11.10
N VAL A 86 -6.48 -15.53 11.12
CA VAL A 86 -7.09 -16.08 12.34
C VAL A 86 -6.06 -16.72 13.27
N GLU A 87 -5.01 -17.33 12.71
CA GLU A 87 -4.02 -18.08 13.50
C GLU A 87 -3.14 -17.13 14.32
N ASN A 88 -2.84 -15.95 13.76
CA ASN A 88 -1.91 -14.98 14.35
C ASN A 88 -2.58 -13.75 14.96
N ASP A 89 -3.92 -13.64 14.88
CA ASP A 89 -4.71 -12.44 15.20
C ASP A 89 -4.16 -11.17 14.54
N SER A 90 -3.72 -11.30 13.28
CA SER A 90 -3.07 -10.23 12.53
C SER A 90 -3.93 -9.74 11.36
N MET A 91 -3.84 -8.44 11.12
CA MET A 91 -4.50 -7.73 10.03
C MET A 91 -3.45 -7.38 8.97
N VAL A 92 -3.81 -7.56 7.71
CA VAL A 92 -3.02 -7.13 6.55
C VAL A 92 -3.82 -6.11 5.76
N SER A 93 -3.20 -4.98 5.45
CA SER A 93 -3.76 -3.95 4.55
C SER A 93 -2.87 -3.74 3.33
N TRP A 94 -3.50 -3.39 2.23
CA TRP A 94 -2.84 -2.97 0.98
C TRP A 94 -3.04 -1.47 0.76
N ASN A 95 -2.23 -0.88 -0.12
CA ASN A 95 -2.30 0.55 -0.41
C ASN A 95 -3.64 0.91 -1.09
N PRO A 96 -4.51 1.70 -0.44
CA PRO A 96 -5.82 2.07 -1.00
C PRO A 96 -5.73 2.84 -2.32
N GLY A 97 -4.69 3.65 -2.51
CA GLY A 97 -4.47 4.41 -3.74
C GLY A 97 -4.17 3.54 -4.97
N LYS A 98 -3.71 2.29 -4.77
CA LYS A 98 -3.43 1.33 -5.86
C LYS A 98 -4.54 0.31 -6.07
N ILE A 99 -5.52 0.24 -5.16
CA ILE A 99 -6.57 -0.78 -5.19
C ILE A 99 -7.58 -0.49 -6.31
N LYS A 100 -7.89 0.79 -6.57
CA LYS A 100 -8.85 1.20 -7.60
C LYS A 100 -8.50 0.67 -8.99
N ASP A 101 -7.23 0.78 -9.38
CA ASP A 101 -6.75 0.34 -10.70
C ASP A 101 -6.79 -1.18 -10.87
N ARG A 102 -6.84 -1.92 -9.75
CA ARG A 102 -6.81 -3.38 -9.75
C ARG A 102 -8.20 -3.99 -9.67
N LEU A 103 -9.14 -3.33 -8.99
CA LEU A 103 -10.47 -3.87 -8.80
C LEU A 103 -11.30 -3.81 -10.09
N ASN A 104 -12.10 -4.84 -10.29
CA ASN A 104 -12.89 -5.07 -11.51
C ASN A 104 -12.09 -5.20 -12.83
N ALA A 105 -10.75 -5.14 -12.79
CA ALA A 105 -9.91 -5.44 -13.96
C ALA A 105 -9.97 -6.92 -14.40
N LYS A 106 -10.36 -7.82 -13.49
CA LYS A 106 -10.55 -9.26 -13.72
C LYS A 106 -11.73 -9.77 -12.89
N ASN A 107 -12.29 -10.92 -13.28
CA ASN A 107 -13.37 -11.59 -12.55
C ASN A 107 -13.01 -11.91 -11.09
N ASN A 108 -11.73 -12.14 -10.80
CA ASN A 108 -11.21 -12.32 -9.44
C ASN A 108 -9.83 -11.68 -9.31
N VAL A 109 -9.70 -10.75 -8.38
CA VAL A 109 -8.45 -10.05 -8.07
C VAL A 109 -7.83 -10.68 -6.83
N SER A 110 -6.56 -11.06 -6.90
CA SER A 110 -5.82 -11.56 -5.74
C SER A 110 -4.89 -10.48 -5.21
N LEU A 111 -5.04 -10.13 -3.94
CA LEU A 111 -4.11 -9.30 -3.20
C LEU A 111 -3.24 -10.22 -2.35
N TYR A 112 -1.94 -10.24 -2.66
CA TYR A 112 -1.01 -11.17 -2.05
C TYR A 112 -0.41 -10.63 -0.76
N SER A 113 0.04 -11.53 0.09
CA SER A 113 0.81 -11.26 1.30
C SER A 113 1.79 -12.44 1.54
N ARG A 114 2.36 -12.51 2.74
CA ARG A 114 3.28 -13.56 3.19
C ARG A 114 2.89 -14.05 4.57
N HIS A 115 2.81 -15.36 4.75
CA HIS A 115 2.51 -15.96 6.04
C HIS A 115 3.60 -15.64 7.07
N SER A 116 4.87 -15.69 6.64
CA SER A 116 6.03 -15.32 7.45
C SER A 116 5.95 -13.90 8.04
N LEU A 117 5.40 -12.94 7.27
CA LEU A 117 5.14 -11.58 7.77
C LEU A 117 3.94 -11.52 8.73
N GLN A 118 2.95 -12.39 8.54
CA GLN A 118 1.75 -12.46 9.39
C GLN A 118 2.03 -13.14 10.73
N SER A 119 3.01 -14.04 10.80
CA SER A 119 3.36 -14.78 12.02
C SER A 119 4.46 -14.11 12.85
N ASN A 120 5.39 -13.39 12.20
CA ASN A 120 6.60 -12.85 12.87
C ASN A 120 6.56 -11.33 13.08
N PHE A 121 5.37 -10.72 13.07
CA PHE A 121 5.23 -9.27 13.23
C PHE A 121 5.32 -8.84 14.70
N GLU A 122 5.83 -7.64 14.94
CA GLU A 122 5.79 -7.03 16.27
C GLU A 122 4.37 -6.55 16.59
N LYS A 123 3.68 -7.21 17.53
CA LYS A 123 2.27 -6.92 17.88
C LYS A 123 1.98 -5.47 18.27
N ASN A 124 2.97 -4.79 18.85
CA ASN A 124 2.84 -3.42 19.36
C ASN A 124 3.10 -2.33 18.31
N LYS A 125 3.49 -2.70 17.08
CA LYS A 125 3.85 -1.78 16.01
C LYS A 125 3.14 -2.10 14.70
N PHE A 126 3.18 -1.16 13.77
CA PHE A 126 2.85 -1.40 12.36
C PHE A 126 4.08 -1.94 11.65
N ASN A 127 3.96 -3.14 11.12
CA ASN A 127 5.00 -3.79 10.35
C ASN A 127 4.69 -3.56 8.88
N SER A 128 5.72 -3.48 8.04
CA SER A 128 5.54 -3.34 6.60
C SER A 128 6.35 -4.39 5.87
N GLY A 129 5.87 -4.78 4.70
CA GLY A 129 6.58 -5.68 3.80
C GLY A 129 6.35 -5.27 2.37
N PHE A 130 7.27 -5.66 1.50
CA PHE A 130 7.16 -5.44 0.07
C PHE A 130 7.01 -6.77 -0.66
N LEU A 131 6.04 -6.83 -1.55
CA LEU A 131 5.88 -7.94 -2.49
C LEU A 131 6.91 -7.83 -3.62
N LYS A 132 7.08 -8.91 -4.40
CA LYS A 132 8.02 -8.95 -5.52
C LYS A 132 7.79 -7.84 -6.57
N ASN A 133 6.53 -7.39 -6.71
CA ASN A 133 6.14 -6.31 -7.61
C ASN A 133 6.32 -4.91 -6.98
N GLY A 134 7.00 -4.79 -5.83
CA GLY A 134 7.19 -3.54 -5.10
C GLY A 134 5.95 -3.03 -4.35
N GLU A 135 4.86 -3.80 -4.31
CA GLU A 135 3.66 -3.40 -3.58
C GLU A 135 3.89 -3.51 -2.07
N LYS A 136 3.73 -2.38 -1.36
CA LYS A 136 3.79 -2.29 0.10
C LYS A 136 2.51 -2.85 0.71
N ILE A 137 2.68 -3.69 1.72
CA ILE A 137 1.62 -4.17 2.60
C ILE A 137 1.94 -3.78 4.05
N ILE A 138 0.90 -3.56 4.84
CA ILE A 138 1.01 -3.25 6.26
C ILE A 138 0.43 -4.41 7.05
N ILE A 139 1.15 -4.88 8.06
CA ILE A 139 0.76 -5.97 8.96
C ILE A 139 0.74 -5.46 10.39
N PHE A 140 -0.34 -5.71 11.11
CA PHE A 140 -0.51 -5.21 12.48
C PHE A 140 -1.48 -6.07 13.28
N SER A 141 -1.48 -5.90 14.61
CA SER A 141 -2.42 -6.59 15.49
C SER A 141 -3.83 -6.06 15.27
N ARG A 142 -4.86 -6.92 15.30
CA ARG A 142 -6.26 -6.47 15.26
C ARG A 142 -6.55 -5.37 16.29
N THR A 143 -5.99 -5.46 17.49
CA THR A 143 -6.16 -4.47 18.57
C THR A 143 -5.64 -3.07 18.22
N LYS A 144 -4.88 -2.90 17.13
CA LYS A 144 -4.38 -1.62 16.63
C LYS A 144 -5.27 -0.99 15.56
N LEU A 145 -6.47 -1.52 15.31
CA LEU A 145 -7.39 -1.04 14.27
C LEU A 145 -7.71 0.46 14.37
N GLU A 146 -7.96 1.00 15.56
CA GLU A 146 -8.18 2.44 15.71
C GLU A 146 -6.96 3.25 15.24
N GLN A 147 -5.79 2.89 15.79
CA GLN A 147 -4.53 3.57 15.46
C GLN A 147 -4.25 3.47 13.96
N PHE A 148 -4.57 2.33 13.33
CA PHE A 148 -4.42 2.13 11.89
C PHE A 148 -5.20 3.17 11.09
N PHE A 149 -6.48 3.40 11.38
CA PHE A 149 -7.28 4.41 10.67
C PHE A 149 -6.78 5.83 10.94
N LYS A 150 -6.24 6.11 12.14
CA LYS A 150 -5.67 7.41 12.50
C LYS A 150 -4.44 7.79 11.67
N ILE A 151 -3.52 6.83 11.47
CA ILE A 151 -2.24 7.06 10.76
C ILE A 151 -2.19 6.44 9.36
N LEU A 152 -3.33 6.02 8.81
CA LEU A 152 -3.43 5.39 7.49
C LEU A 152 -2.68 6.19 6.39
N PRO A 153 -2.80 7.53 6.32
CA PRO A 153 -2.05 8.33 5.35
C PRO A 153 -0.53 8.11 5.43
N GLU A 154 0.02 8.08 6.64
CA GLU A 154 1.46 7.94 6.90
C GLU A 154 1.94 6.52 6.56
N LEU A 155 1.14 5.50 6.85
CA LEU A 155 1.49 4.10 6.63
C LEU A 155 1.74 3.78 5.14
N PHE A 156 1.00 4.43 4.25
CA PHE A 156 1.09 4.22 2.80
C PHE A 156 1.65 5.42 2.03
N GLU A 157 2.14 6.44 2.73
CA GLU A 157 2.70 7.67 2.16
C GLU A 157 1.70 8.35 1.20
N PHE A 158 0.46 8.48 1.66
CA PHE A 158 -0.51 9.34 0.98
C PHE A 158 -0.02 10.78 1.08
N ASN A 159 0.61 11.28 0.02
CA ASN A 159 0.54 12.71 -0.25
C ASN A 159 -0.93 12.99 -0.57
N ASN A 160 -1.64 13.51 0.44
CA ASN A 160 -3.02 13.99 0.42
C ASN A 160 -3.73 13.87 -0.94
N TYR A 161 -4.54 12.83 -1.11
CA TYR A 161 -5.55 12.78 -2.19
C TYR A 161 -6.63 13.87 -2.05
N GLU A 162 -6.53 14.72 -1.02
CA GLU A 162 -7.24 15.98 -0.88
C GLU A 162 -6.27 17.09 -0.47
N ASN A 163 -5.63 17.75 -1.44
CA ASN A 163 -5.16 19.13 -1.31
C ASN A 163 -4.87 19.77 -2.69
N ASN A 164 -5.83 19.65 -3.60
CA ASN A 164 -6.04 20.73 -4.57
C ASN A 164 -6.90 21.78 -3.86
N ASN A 165 -6.24 22.79 -3.27
CA ASN A 165 -6.75 23.98 -2.60
C ASN A 165 -6.45 24.07 -1.09
N LYS A 166 -5.18 24.25 -0.74
CA LYS A 166 -4.72 25.43 0.03
C LYS A 166 -3.20 25.44 0.12
N LYS A 167 -2.66 26.64 -0.09
CA LYS A 167 -1.24 27.00 -0.03
C LYS A 167 -0.63 26.60 1.32
N ASN A 168 0.65 26.21 1.24
CA ASN A 168 1.74 26.45 2.18
C ASN A 168 1.35 26.59 3.65
N GLU A 169 1.70 25.60 4.47
CA GLU A 169 2.42 25.88 5.71
C GLU A 169 3.22 24.64 6.15
N VAL A 170 4.51 24.90 6.34
CA VAL A 170 5.56 23.98 6.75
C VAL A 170 5.30 23.57 8.20
N ASN A 171 5.45 22.28 8.52
CA ASN A 171 5.86 21.89 9.86
C ASN A 171 6.80 20.68 9.79
N GLU A 172 8.07 20.97 10.02
CA GLU A 172 9.13 20.02 10.29
C GLU A 172 8.80 19.19 11.54
N SER A 173 8.99 17.87 11.46
CA SER A 173 10.15 17.29 12.15
C SER A 173 10.25 15.76 11.97
N LYS A 174 11.46 15.37 11.56
CA LYS A 174 12.14 14.06 11.69
C LYS A 174 11.92 13.02 10.59
N LEU A 175 12.77 13.09 9.57
CA LEU A 175 13.87 12.13 9.35
C LEU A 175 15.00 12.87 8.63
N LYS A 176 16.22 12.83 9.18
CA LYS A 176 17.41 13.43 8.57
C LYS A 176 17.75 12.65 7.29
N LEU A 177 17.32 13.16 6.14
CA LEU A 177 17.87 12.85 4.82
C LEU A 177 18.28 14.20 4.22
N ASN A 178 19.52 14.30 3.75
CA ASN A 178 20.09 15.56 3.25
C ASN A 178 19.13 16.24 2.25
N PRO A 179 18.71 17.50 2.47
CA PRO A 179 17.59 18.13 1.76
C PRO A 179 17.85 18.45 0.26
N GLY A 180 18.93 17.97 -0.34
CA GLY A 180 19.27 18.22 -1.75
C GLY A 180 19.55 16.98 -2.60
N LYS A 181 19.58 15.77 -2.01
CA LYS A 181 19.92 14.53 -2.74
C LYS A 181 18.94 13.41 -2.47
N ILE A 182 18.51 12.75 -3.54
CA ILE A 182 17.72 11.53 -3.47
C ILE A 182 18.60 10.30 -3.67
N VAL A 183 18.16 9.16 -3.13
CA VAL A 183 18.88 7.88 -3.20
C VAL A 183 18.21 6.87 -4.12
N GLU A 184 16.97 7.15 -4.54
CA GLU A 184 16.19 6.34 -5.48
C GLU A 184 15.19 7.20 -6.25
N VAL A 185 14.82 6.75 -7.45
CA VAL A 185 13.73 7.33 -8.24
C VAL A 185 12.45 6.56 -7.92
N THR A 186 11.45 7.25 -7.35
CA THR A 186 10.13 6.68 -7.01
C THR A 186 9.00 7.22 -7.88
N ASP A 187 9.26 8.27 -8.67
CA ASP A 187 8.30 8.87 -9.60
C ASP A 187 7.86 7.89 -10.69
N PHE A 188 6.60 7.45 -10.62
CA PHE A 188 6.05 6.45 -11.53
C PHE A 188 6.07 6.89 -13.00
N LYS A 189 5.82 8.18 -13.28
CA LYS A 189 5.88 8.73 -14.64
C LYS A 189 7.30 8.65 -15.22
N LEU A 190 8.29 9.00 -14.42
CA LEU A 190 9.69 8.92 -14.82
C LEU A 190 10.13 7.46 -14.96
N LEU A 191 9.78 6.58 -14.01
CA LEU A 191 10.08 5.14 -14.07
C LEU A 191 9.54 4.48 -15.34
N ASN A 192 8.29 4.76 -15.73
CA ASN A 192 7.72 4.25 -16.99
C ASN A 192 8.45 4.77 -18.24
N THR A 193 9.09 5.93 -18.14
CA THR A 193 9.86 6.54 -19.23
C THR A 193 11.26 5.92 -19.31
N ILE A 194 11.95 5.74 -18.18
CA ILE A 194 13.33 5.26 -18.15
C ILE A 194 13.45 3.73 -18.18
N ASN A 195 12.48 2.96 -17.68
CA ASN A 195 12.57 1.49 -17.65
C ASN A 195 12.75 0.87 -19.05
N PRO A 196 11.98 1.25 -20.09
CA PRO A 196 12.21 0.77 -21.46
C PRO A 196 13.59 1.16 -22.02
N VAL A 197 14.11 2.33 -21.63
CA VAL A 197 15.42 2.85 -22.05
C VAL A 197 16.54 2.01 -21.41
N ILE A 198 16.42 1.74 -20.11
CA ILE A 198 17.33 0.89 -19.32
C ILE A 198 17.34 -0.55 -19.84
N GLU A 199 16.19 -1.13 -20.16
CA GLU A 199 16.06 -2.49 -20.71
C GLU A 199 16.75 -2.66 -22.06
N ASN A 200 16.84 -1.57 -22.84
CA ASN A 200 17.59 -1.50 -24.09
C ASN A 200 19.07 -1.14 -23.89
N ASN A 201 19.60 -1.25 -22.66
CA ASN A 201 20.98 -0.94 -22.27
C ASN A 201 21.41 0.53 -22.47
N ARG A 202 20.46 1.46 -22.60
CA ARG A 202 20.72 2.89 -22.81
C ARG A 202 20.80 3.63 -21.47
N VAL A 203 21.74 3.20 -20.61
CA VAL A 203 21.85 3.66 -19.22
C VAL A 203 22.14 5.18 -19.13
N LEU A 204 22.96 5.73 -20.02
CA LEU A 204 23.30 7.16 -20.01
C LEU A 204 22.11 8.03 -20.42
N GLU A 205 21.33 7.60 -21.40
CA GLU A 205 20.08 8.28 -21.82
C GLU A 205 19.05 8.29 -20.67
N ALA A 206 18.94 7.19 -19.92
CA ALA A 206 18.10 7.14 -18.73
C ALA A 206 18.59 8.09 -17.60
N VAL A 207 19.89 8.30 -17.47
CA VAL A 207 20.46 9.29 -16.52
C VAL A 207 20.10 10.72 -16.93
N GLU A 208 20.21 11.06 -18.21
CA GLU A 208 19.83 12.37 -18.74
C GLU A 208 18.33 12.65 -18.54
N LEU A 209 17.48 11.65 -18.74
CA LEU A 209 16.04 11.76 -18.48
C LEU A 209 15.73 12.05 -17.01
N CYS A 210 16.43 11.38 -16.08
CA CYS A 210 16.30 11.67 -14.65
C CYS A 210 16.76 13.09 -14.31
N MET A 211 17.91 13.52 -14.84
CA MET A 211 18.45 14.86 -14.63
C MET A 211 17.48 15.95 -15.11
N LYS A 212 16.89 15.76 -16.30
CA LYS A 212 15.92 16.70 -16.88
C LYS A 212 14.61 16.73 -16.11
N TYR A 213 14.12 15.58 -15.64
CA TYR A 213 12.87 15.51 -14.89
C TYR A 213 12.98 16.24 -13.54
N TYR A 214 14.11 16.12 -12.86
CA TYR A 214 14.35 16.70 -11.53
C TYR A 214 15.19 17.97 -11.52
N GLU A 215 15.40 18.61 -12.68
CA GLU A 215 16.31 19.73 -12.88
C GLU A 215 16.06 20.88 -11.88
N ASN A 216 14.80 21.11 -11.50
CA ASN A 216 14.40 22.18 -10.59
C ASN A 216 14.28 21.75 -9.11
N GLU A 217 14.29 20.44 -8.84
CA GLU A 217 13.97 19.87 -7.53
C GLU A 217 15.22 19.40 -6.78
N PHE A 218 16.21 18.82 -7.48
CA PHE A 218 17.40 18.23 -6.85
C PHE A 218 18.70 18.76 -7.46
N LYS A 219 18.92 20.08 -7.33
CA LYS A 219 20.07 20.82 -7.92
C LYS A 219 21.44 20.39 -7.39
N GLU A 220 21.50 19.73 -6.23
CA GLU A 220 22.75 19.22 -5.65
C GLU A 220 23.14 17.82 -6.17
N MET A 221 22.25 17.16 -6.92
CA MET A 221 22.53 15.85 -7.49
C MET A 221 23.51 15.96 -8.64
N THR A 222 24.66 15.30 -8.49
CA THR A 222 25.66 15.22 -9.56
C THR A 222 25.29 14.14 -10.58
N PHE A 223 25.85 14.21 -11.78
CA PHE A 223 25.75 13.12 -12.76
C PHE A 223 26.11 11.75 -12.16
N LYS A 224 27.13 11.71 -11.30
CA LYS A 224 27.57 10.49 -10.61
C LYS A 224 26.49 9.94 -9.66
N ASP A 225 25.75 10.82 -8.99
CA ASP A 225 24.66 10.44 -8.10
C ASP A 225 23.50 9.83 -8.92
N TRP A 226 23.09 10.48 -10.01
CA TRP A 226 22.08 9.96 -10.92
C TRP A 226 22.49 8.65 -11.59
N PHE A 227 23.73 8.56 -12.05
CA PHE A 227 24.29 7.35 -12.63
C PHE A 227 24.27 6.19 -11.63
N LYS A 228 24.58 6.42 -10.36
CA LYS A 228 24.49 5.39 -9.32
C LYS A 228 23.07 4.86 -9.16
N ILE A 229 22.08 5.74 -9.15
CA ILE A 229 20.67 5.36 -9.02
C ILE A 229 20.21 4.54 -10.24
N VAL A 230 20.45 5.05 -11.45
CA VAL A 230 20.04 4.38 -12.70
C VAL A 230 20.79 3.06 -12.89
N ASN A 231 22.08 2.98 -12.52
CA ASN A 231 22.84 1.73 -12.60
C ASN A 231 22.33 0.67 -11.61
N ASN A 232 21.82 1.07 -10.44
CA ASN A 232 21.17 0.14 -9.54
C ASN A 232 19.86 -0.40 -10.13
N LEU A 233 19.08 0.42 -10.84
CA LEU A 233 17.89 -0.01 -11.57
C LEU A 233 18.25 -0.96 -12.73
N TYR A 234 19.29 -0.64 -13.49
CA TYR A 234 19.80 -1.47 -14.59
C TYR A 234 20.32 -2.82 -14.14
N LYS A 235 21.06 -2.88 -13.02
CA LYS A 235 21.50 -4.15 -12.45
C LYS A 235 20.30 -5.01 -12.08
N LYS A 236 19.31 -4.43 -11.38
CA LYS A 236 18.06 -5.13 -11.04
C LYS A 236 17.37 -5.69 -12.29
N SER A 237 17.23 -4.90 -13.36
CA SER A 237 16.58 -5.36 -14.60
C SER A 237 17.33 -6.46 -15.36
N LYS A 238 18.65 -6.60 -15.17
CA LYS A 238 19.45 -7.71 -15.74
C LYS A 238 19.41 -9.00 -14.93
N PHE A 239 19.14 -8.93 -13.62
CA PHE A 239 18.96 -10.13 -12.79
C PHE A 239 17.53 -10.71 -12.85
N ASP A 240 16.59 -9.97 -13.44
CA ASP A 240 15.19 -10.36 -13.63
C ASP A 240 14.88 -10.93 -15.04
N LYS A 241 15.90 -11.11 -15.91
CA LYS A 241 15.81 -11.84 -17.20
C LYS A 241 16.36 -13.26 -17.05
#